data_AF-A0A916D2T7-F1
#
_entry.id   AF-A0A916D2T7-F1
#
_cell.length_a   1.000
_cell.length_b   1.000
_cell.length_c   1.000
_cell.angle_alpha   90.00
_cell.angle_beta   90.00
_cell.angle_gamma   90.00
#
_symmetry.space_group_name_H-M   'P 1'
#
loop_
_entity.id
_entity.type
_entity.pdbx_description
1 polymer ?
#
loop_
_entity_poly.entity_id
_entity_poly.type
_entity_poly.pdbx_seq_one_letter_code
_entity_poly.pdbx_strand_id
1 'polypeptide(L)'
;DPVYVQTQNIGDQHYFVSFRGKVYVADLAEATPKIAAPWTFLTAADTKRQWRPGGYQLFALHRQSQRLFIAMHKKGAEGTHKNPADEIWVIDLATKKRLARLPGHAAVALVVTQDARPTLYALDAVKMAIAKFDAGTQPKFLKRMEAVAESATMLELH
;
A
#
# COMPACT_ATOMS: atom_id res chain seq x y z
N ASP A 1 10.67 -6.61 -14.17
CA ASP A 1 10.33 -6.04 -12.85
C ASP A 1 9.14 -6.82 -12.34
N PRO A 2 9.33 -7.74 -11.37
CA PRO A 2 8.25 -8.60 -10.90
C PRO A 2 7.07 -7.81 -10.33
N VAL A 3 5.86 -8.35 -10.50
CA VAL A 3 4.62 -7.78 -9.99
C VAL A 3 4.17 -8.58 -8.78
N TYR A 4 3.75 -7.89 -7.71
CA TYR A 4 3.17 -8.53 -6.54
C TYR A 4 1.86 -9.24 -6.93
N VAL A 5 1.58 -10.38 -6.29
CA VAL A 5 0.33 -11.13 -6.53
C VAL A 5 -0.90 -10.43 -5.97
N GLN A 6 -0.70 -9.52 -5.01
CA GLN A 6 -1.76 -8.75 -4.37
C GLN A 6 -2.35 -7.73 -5.32
N THR A 7 -3.69 -7.63 -5.30
CA THR A 7 -4.47 -6.71 -6.11
C THR A 7 -5.48 -5.96 -5.24
N GLN A 8 -5.87 -4.77 -5.67
CA GLN A 8 -6.97 -3.97 -5.12
C GLN A 8 -7.78 -3.40 -6.28
N ASN A 9 -9.07 -3.09 -6.09
CA ASN A 9 -9.92 -2.62 -7.17
C ASN A 9 -10.87 -1.48 -6.81
N ILE A 10 -11.18 -0.66 -7.82
CA ILE A 10 -12.30 0.29 -7.84
C ILE A 10 -13.21 -0.11 -9.00
N GLY A 11 -14.37 -0.68 -8.71
CA GLY A 11 -15.19 -1.32 -9.75
C GLY A 11 -14.38 -2.37 -10.50
N ASP A 12 -14.37 -2.28 -11.82
CA ASP A 12 -13.65 -3.19 -12.72
C ASP A 12 -12.19 -2.81 -12.97
N GLN A 13 -11.70 -1.73 -12.36
CA GLN A 13 -10.29 -1.34 -12.43
C GLN A 13 -9.49 -2.03 -11.33
N HIS A 14 -8.64 -2.97 -11.72
CA HIS A 14 -7.73 -3.72 -10.84
C HIS A 14 -6.33 -3.12 -10.88
N TYR A 15 -5.82 -2.77 -9.70
CA TYR A 15 -4.51 -2.19 -9.50
C TYR A 15 -3.53 -3.27 -9.04
N PHE A 16 -2.33 -3.23 -9.63
CA PHE A 16 -1.21 -4.08 -9.27
C PHE A 16 0.04 -3.22 -9.10
N VAL A 17 0.97 -3.68 -8.26
CA VAL A 17 2.22 -2.97 -8.00
C VAL A 17 3.41 -3.88 -8.28
N SER A 18 4.49 -3.33 -8.83
CA SER A 18 5.76 -4.04 -9.01
C SER A 18 6.77 -3.82 -7.89
N PHE A 19 7.79 -4.67 -7.84
CA PHE A 19 8.88 -4.60 -6.86
C PHE A 19 9.67 -3.29 -6.95
N ARG A 20 9.66 -2.62 -8.11
CA ARG A 20 10.27 -1.28 -8.28
C ARG A 20 9.26 -0.13 -8.25
N GLY A 21 8.03 -0.36 -7.77
CA GLY A 21 7.05 0.71 -7.55
C GLY A 21 6.41 1.26 -8.83
N LYS A 22 6.26 0.43 -9.87
CA LYS A 22 5.33 0.71 -10.97
C LYS A 22 3.94 0.26 -10.59
N VAL A 23 2.93 1.02 -10.98
CA VAL A 23 1.52 0.69 -10.84
C VAL A 23 0.97 0.32 -12.21
N TYR A 24 0.33 -0.84 -12.27
CA TYR A 24 -0.37 -1.37 -13.44
C TYR A 24 -1.87 -1.34 -13.14
N VAL A 25 -2.67 -1.04 -14.16
CA VAL A 25 -4.12 -1.04 -14.05
C VAL A 25 -4.69 -1.90 -15.16
N ALA A 26 -5.43 -2.93 -14.81
CA ALA A 26 -6.21 -3.74 -15.73
C ALA A 26 -7.69 -3.37 -15.56
N ASP A 27 -8.34 -3.03 -16.67
CA ASP A 27 -9.78 -2.83 -16.76
C ASP A 27 -10.41 -4.16 -17.22
N LEU A 28 -11.26 -4.72 -16.37
CA LEU A 28 -11.92 -6.00 -16.55
C LEU A 28 -13.42 -5.87 -16.87
N ALA A 29 -13.89 -4.68 -17.26
CA ALA A 29 -15.31 -4.44 -17.55
C ALA A 29 -15.82 -5.22 -18.78
N GLU A 30 -14.92 -5.65 -19.66
CA GLU A 30 -15.24 -6.38 -20.89
C GLU A 30 -14.58 -7.78 -20.88
N ALA A 31 -15.05 -8.66 -21.77
CA ALA A 31 -14.52 -10.03 -21.90
C ALA A 31 -13.01 -10.07 -22.23
N THR A 32 -12.50 -9.05 -22.91
CA THR A 32 -11.06 -8.87 -23.16
C THR A 32 -10.51 -7.76 -22.27
N PRO A 33 -9.64 -8.08 -21.29
CA PRO A 33 -9.05 -7.09 -20.41
C PRO A 33 -8.24 -6.02 -21.16
N LYS A 34 -8.36 -4.76 -20.73
CA LYS A 34 -7.53 -3.64 -21.22
C LYS A 34 -6.50 -3.25 -20.18
N ILE A 35 -5.23 -3.21 -20.53
CA ILE A 35 -4.15 -2.83 -19.60
C ILE A 35 -3.67 -1.42 -19.94
N ALA A 36 -3.79 -0.50 -18.99
CA ALA A 36 -3.30 0.86 -19.14
C ALA A 36 -1.77 0.91 -19.12
N ALA A 37 -1.20 1.96 -19.73
CA ALA A 37 0.23 2.22 -19.62
C ALA A 37 0.64 2.34 -18.13
N PRO A 38 1.67 1.60 -17.67
CA PRO A 38 2.08 1.64 -16.28
C PRO A 38 2.66 3.00 -15.92
N TRP A 39 2.48 3.40 -14.67
CA TRP A 39 2.98 4.67 -14.15
C TRP A 39 3.72 4.45 -12.84
N THR A 40 4.43 5.47 -12.36
CA THR A 40 5.10 5.42 -11.06
C THR A 40 4.89 6.72 -10.31
N PHE A 41 4.77 6.62 -8.98
CA PHE A 41 4.75 7.74 -8.05
C PHE A 41 6.15 8.06 -7.50
N LEU A 42 7.17 7.28 -7.88
CA LEU A 42 8.56 7.48 -7.44
C LEU A 42 9.18 8.67 -8.17
N THR A 43 9.78 9.57 -7.40
CA THR A 43 10.64 10.62 -7.95
C THR A 43 12.05 10.10 -8.22
N ALA A 44 12.86 10.85 -8.96
CA ALA A 44 14.28 10.52 -9.16
C ALA A 44 15.06 10.40 -7.83
N ALA A 45 14.71 11.23 -6.83
CA ALA A 45 15.31 11.18 -5.50
C ALA A 45 14.93 9.90 -4.75
N ASP A 46 13.68 9.44 -4.89
CA ASP A 46 13.22 8.19 -4.28
C ASP A 46 13.96 6.99 -4.88
N THR A 47 14.10 6.98 -6.21
CA THR A 47 14.85 5.94 -6.94
C THR A 47 16.33 5.93 -6.55
N LYS A 48 16.98 7.10 -6.43
CA LYS A 48 18.38 7.20 -5.98
C LYS A 48 18.58 6.63 -4.57
N ARG A 49 17.59 6.77 -3.69
CA ARG A 49 17.58 6.21 -2.33
C ARG A 49 17.06 4.77 -2.28
N GLN A 50 16.76 4.18 -3.44
CA GLN A 50 16.30 2.81 -3.61
C GLN A 50 15.03 2.52 -2.79
N TRP A 51 14.07 3.44 -2.77
CA TRP A 51 12.76 3.15 -2.20
C TRP A 51 12.04 2.11 -3.04
N ARG A 52 11.50 1.08 -2.37
CA ARG A 52 10.71 0.01 -3.00
C ARG A 52 9.51 -0.33 -2.13
N PRO A 53 8.39 -0.81 -2.73
CA PRO A 53 7.33 -1.43 -1.97
C PRO A 53 7.82 -2.71 -1.31
N GLY A 54 7.26 -3.06 -0.15
CA GLY A 54 7.57 -4.32 0.53
C GLY A 54 6.48 -4.77 1.48
N GLY A 55 6.42 -6.08 1.71
CA GLY A 55 5.47 -6.74 2.61
C GLY A 55 4.78 -7.94 1.96
N TYR A 56 3.70 -8.40 2.58
CA TYR A 56 2.82 -9.45 2.05
C TYR A 56 1.57 -8.80 1.44
N GLN A 57 0.72 -8.16 2.25
CA GLN A 57 -0.43 -7.37 1.79
C GLN A 57 -0.07 -5.88 1.74
N LEU A 58 0.86 -5.55 0.85
CA LEU A 58 1.65 -4.32 0.92
C LEU A 58 0.89 -3.01 0.62
N PHE A 59 -0.32 -3.07 0.06
CA PHE A 59 -1.10 -1.87 -0.23
C PHE A 59 -2.59 -2.07 -0.04
N ALA A 60 -3.28 -0.96 0.21
CA ALA A 60 -4.72 -0.88 0.33
C ALA A 60 -5.24 0.30 -0.48
N LEU A 61 -6.49 0.24 -0.92
CA LEU A 61 -7.13 1.30 -1.70
C LEU A 61 -8.44 1.74 -1.03
N HIS A 62 -8.58 3.04 -0.80
CA HIS A 62 -9.87 3.62 -0.40
C HIS A 62 -10.62 4.11 -1.64
N ARG A 63 -11.78 3.50 -1.93
CA ARG A 63 -12.48 3.67 -3.21
C ARG A 63 -13.02 5.07 -3.40
N GLN A 64 -13.72 5.60 -2.40
CA GLN A 64 -14.39 6.90 -2.52
C GLN A 64 -13.39 8.05 -2.71
N SER A 65 -12.27 8.03 -1.98
CA SER A 65 -11.25 9.09 -2.10
C SER A 65 -10.18 8.80 -3.15
N GLN A 66 -10.23 7.64 -3.81
CA GLN A 66 -9.22 7.15 -4.76
C GLN A 66 -7.77 7.27 -4.23
N ARG A 67 -7.57 6.93 -2.95
CA ARG A 67 -6.25 6.95 -2.30
C ARG A 67 -5.68 5.55 -2.22
N LEU A 68 -4.44 5.39 -2.65
CA LEU A 68 -3.65 4.18 -2.50
C LEU A 68 -2.66 4.36 -1.35
N PHE A 69 -2.71 3.46 -0.37
CA PHE A 69 -1.79 3.41 0.76
C PHE A 69 -0.81 2.28 0.52
N ILE A 70 0.49 2.55 0.53
CA ILE A 70 1.51 1.55 0.18
C ILE A 70 2.67 1.51 1.17
N ALA A 71 3.00 0.31 1.64
CA ALA A 71 4.15 0.00 2.46
C ALA A 71 5.43 0.12 1.64
N MET A 72 6.37 0.93 2.12
CA MET A 72 7.62 1.27 1.44
C MET A 72 8.81 1.10 2.38
N HIS A 73 9.92 0.62 1.85
CA HIS A 73 11.19 0.55 2.58
C HIS A 73 12.33 1.11 1.72
N LYS A 74 13.34 1.66 2.38
CA LYS A 74 14.56 2.20 1.74
C LYS A 74 15.56 1.08 1.47
N LYS A 75 16.64 1.40 0.73
CA LYS A 75 17.74 0.46 0.43
C LYS A 75 17.26 -0.84 -0.24
N GLY A 76 16.23 -0.75 -1.08
CA GLY A 76 15.66 -1.90 -1.76
C GLY A 76 16.63 -2.53 -2.75
N ALA A 77 16.74 -3.84 -2.66
CA ALA A 77 17.58 -4.71 -3.49
C ALA A 77 16.81 -5.99 -3.90
N GLU A 78 17.45 -6.87 -4.67
CA GLU A 78 16.88 -8.19 -4.94
C GLU A 78 16.63 -8.94 -3.62
N GLY A 79 15.52 -9.67 -3.53
CA GLY A 79 15.13 -10.38 -2.29
C GLY A 79 14.48 -9.52 -1.19
N THR A 80 14.50 -8.19 -1.28
CA THR A 80 13.97 -7.30 -0.21
C THR A 80 12.46 -7.04 -0.27
N HIS A 81 11.74 -7.61 -1.23
CA HIS A 81 10.32 -7.35 -1.51
C HIS A 81 9.34 -7.76 -0.38
N LYS A 82 9.82 -8.48 0.65
CA LYS A 82 9.04 -8.80 1.85
C LYS A 82 9.45 -7.98 3.07
N ASN A 83 10.38 -7.04 2.92
CA ASN A 83 10.85 -6.24 4.04
C ASN A 83 9.70 -5.40 4.62
N PRO A 84 9.61 -5.30 5.95
CA PRO A 84 8.65 -4.43 6.60
C PRO A 84 8.82 -2.95 6.21
N ALA A 85 7.71 -2.21 6.26
CA ALA A 85 7.68 -0.80 5.91
C ALA A 85 8.51 0.07 6.88
N ASP A 86 9.45 0.84 6.32
CA ASP A 86 10.00 2.02 6.99
C ASP A 86 8.93 3.13 7.03
N GLU A 87 8.14 3.24 5.95
CA GLU A 87 7.11 4.26 5.77
C GLU A 87 5.89 3.70 5.02
N ILE A 88 4.73 4.29 5.27
CA ILE A 88 3.54 4.08 4.43
C ILE A 88 3.31 5.36 3.63
N TRP A 89 3.21 5.25 2.31
CA TRP A 89 2.97 6.40 1.44
C TRP A 89 1.51 6.46 1.01
N VAL A 90 0.96 7.67 0.93
CA VAL A 90 -0.39 7.92 0.43
C VAL A 90 -0.29 8.51 -0.95
N ILE A 91 -0.85 7.84 -1.95
CA ILE A 91 -0.81 8.22 -3.36
C ILE A 91 -2.23 8.59 -3.80
N ASP A 92 -2.36 9.72 -4.48
CA ASP A 92 -3.58 10.09 -5.18
C ASP A 92 -3.61 9.42 -6.55
N LEU A 93 -4.64 8.64 -6.85
CA LEU A 93 -4.72 7.88 -8.10
C LEU A 93 -5.04 8.77 -9.30
N ALA A 94 -5.74 9.90 -9.10
CA ALA A 94 -6.06 10.83 -10.17
C ALA A 94 -4.81 11.53 -10.69
N THR A 95 -4.03 12.15 -9.79
CA THR A 95 -2.80 12.86 -10.15
C THR A 95 -1.56 11.99 -10.22
N LYS A 96 -1.62 10.75 -9.70
CA LYS A 96 -0.51 9.79 -9.58
C LYS A 96 0.64 10.30 -8.71
N LYS A 97 0.35 11.25 -7.81
CA LYS A 97 1.33 11.91 -6.94
C LYS A 97 1.19 11.46 -5.49
N ARG A 98 2.31 11.47 -4.78
CA ARG A 98 2.36 11.23 -3.34
C ARG A 98 1.77 12.44 -2.60
N LEU A 99 0.74 12.19 -1.80
CA LEU A 99 0.07 13.16 -0.92
C LEU A 99 0.76 13.26 0.45
N ALA A 100 1.18 12.12 1.02
CA ALA A 100 1.73 12.06 2.36
C ALA A 100 2.70 10.89 2.53
N ARG A 101 3.51 10.97 3.59
CA ARG A 101 4.36 9.91 4.13
C ARG A 101 4.01 9.74 5.60
N LEU A 102 3.67 8.53 5.99
CA LEU A 102 3.31 8.13 7.35
C LEU A 102 4.43 7.23 7.91
N PRO A 103 4.60 7.18 9.25
CA PRO A 103 5.51 6.22 9.85
C PRO A 103 5.08 4.79 9.48
N GLY A 104 6.03 3.94 9.10
CA GLY A 104 5.73 2.61 8.57
C GLY A 104 5.35 1.58 9.63
N HIS A 105 5.81 1.77 10.87
CA HIS A 105 5.54 0.84 11.99
C HIS A 105 5.83 -0.63 11.65
N ALA A 106 6.88 -0.90 10.86
CA ALA A 106 7.24 -2.24 10.40
C ALA A 106 6.05 -3.00 9.77
N ALA A 107 5.18 -2.27 9.05
CA ALA A 107 4.01 -2.85 8.43
C ALA A 107 4.38 -3.87 7.35
N VAL A 108 3.68 -5.01 7.32
CA VAL A 108 3.74 -5.98 6.22
C VAL A 108 2.39 -6.28 5.58
N ALA A 109 1.30 -5.86 6.22
CA ALA A 109 -0.05 -5.97 5.68
C ALA A 109 -0.83 -4.69 5.99
N LEU A 110 -1.60 -4.20 5.01
CA LEU A 110 -2.42 -2.99 5.09
C LEU A 110 -3.87 -3.29 4.72
N VAL A 111 -4.83 -2.75 5.49
CA VAL A 111 -6.25 -2.65 5.11
C VAL A 111 -6.77 -1.26 5.38
N VAL A 112 -7.71 -0.78 4.57
CA VAL A 112 -8.40 0.49 4.79
C VAL A 112 -9.91 0.28 4.78
N THR A 113 -10.59 0.85 5.78
CA THR A 113 -12.07 0.86 5.81
C THR A 113 -12.61 1.68 4.63
N GLN A 114 -13.84 1.38 4.21
CA GLN A 114 -14.45 1.98 3.01
C GLN A 114 -15.56 2.98 3.33
N ASP A 115 -15.70 3.34 4.61
CA ASP A 115 -16.61 4.38 5.06
C ASP A 115 -16.07 5.79 4.77
N ALA A 116 -16.93 6.81 4.89
CA ALA A 116 -16.57 8.20 4.57
C ALA A 116 -15.45 8.80 5.46
N ARG A 117 -15.15 8.20 6.61
CA ARG A 117 -14.06 8.59 7.52
C ARG A 117 -13.07 7.41 7.65
N PRO A 118 -12.35 7.10 6.57
CA PRO A 118 -11.62 5.85 6.47
C PRO A 118 -10.52 5.77 7.52
N THR A 119 -10.30 4.57 8.02
CA THR A 119 -9.20 4.20 8.90
C THR A 119 -8.30 3.20 8.19
N LEU A 120 -6.99 3.44 8.22
CA LEU A 120 -5.99 2.46 7.77
C LEU A 120 -5.48 1.67 8.97
N TYR A 121 -5.41 0.35 8.82
CA TYR A 121 -4.80 -0.56 9.77
C TYR A 121 -3.59 -1.22 9.13
N ALA A 122 -2.49 -1.26 9.89
CA ALA A 122 -1.22 -1.83 9.45
C ALA A 122 -0.72 -2.87 10.45
N LEU A 123 -0.43 -4.07 9.96
CA LEU A 123 0.10 -5.17 10.76
C LEU A 123 1.62 -5.06 10.90
N ASP A 124 2.08 -4.82 12.12
CA ASP A 124 3.48 -4.70 12.51
C ASP A 124 4.11 -6.09 12.64
N ALA A 125 5.03 -6.43 11.74
CA ALA A 125 5.67 -7.75 11.70
C ALA A 125 6.70 -7.99 12.81
N VAL A 126 7.09 -6.95 13.55
CA VAL A 126 8.09 -7.07 14.62
C VAL A 126 7.39 -7.25 15.96
N LYS A 127 6.31 -6.49 16.19
CA LYS A 127 5.58 -6.49 17.46
C LYS A 127 4.35 -7.39 17.46
N MET A 128 3.94 -7.90 16.29
CA MET A 128 2.65 -8.56 16.11
C MET A 128 1.49 -7.71 16.67
N ALA A 129 1.55 -6.44 16.30
CA ALA A 129 0.64 -5.39 16.73
C ALA A 129 -0.06 -4.77 15.52
N ILE A 130 -1.16 -4.06 15.75
CA ILE A 130 -1.85 -3.31 14.69
C ILE A 130 -1.68 -1.81 14.95
N ALA A 131 -1.03 -1.11 14.02
CA ALA A 131 -1.01 0.36 13.99
C ALA A 131 -2.25 0.87 13.25
N LYS A 132 -2.99 1.77 13.89
CA LYS A 132 -4.18 2.44 13.35
C LYS A 132 -3.84 3.87 12.93
N PHE A 133 -4.30 4.27 11.76
CA PHE A 133 -4.12 5.61 11.20
C PHE A 133 -5.45 6.20 10.74
N ASP A 134 -5.58 7.52 10.84
CA ASP A 134 -6.54 8.27 10.06
C ASP A 134 -6.13 8.18 8.58
N ALA A 135 -7.07 7.82 7.71
CA ALA A 135 -6.85 7.69 6.27
C ALA A 135 -7.62 8.75 5.46
N GLY A 136 -8.21 9.73 6.15
CA GLY A 136 -8.90 10.88 5.58
C GLY A 136 -7.95 11.92 5.00
N THR A 137 -8.43 13.16 4.83
CA THR A 137 -7.69 14.23 4.13
C THR A 137 -6.36 14.59 4.76
N GLN A 138 -6.24 14.47 6.08
CA GLN A 138 -5.03 14.70 6.86
C GLN A 138 -4.58 13.40 7.54
N PRO A 139 -4.03 12.45 6.77
CA PRO A 139 -3.72 11.13 7.29
C PRO A 139 -2.62 11.21 8.34
N LYS A 140 -2.80 10.50 9.45
CA LYS A 140 -1.86 10.50 10.59
C LYS A 140 -1.99 9.23 11.42
N PHE A 141 -0.92 8.88 12.11
CA PHE A 141 -0.96 7.82 13.11
C PHE A 141 -1.93 8.19 14.24
N LEU A 142 -2.69 7.21 14.72
CA LEU A 142 -3.64 7.37 15.83
C LEU A 142 -3.18 6.60 17.06
N LYS A 143 -3.12 5.27 16.98
CA LYS A 143 -2.76 4.41 18.10
C LYS A 143 -2.29 3.04 17.63
N ARG A 144 -1.68 2.28 18.54
CA ARG A 144 -1.34 0.87 18.34
C ARG A 144 -2.20 -0.02 19.24
N MET A 145 -2.56 -1.18 18.73
CA MET A 145 -3.20 -2.28 19.46
C MET A 145 -2.15 -3.39 19.57
N GLU A 146 -1.75 -3.72 20.80
CA GLU A 146 -0.73 -4.72 21.09
C GLU A 146 -1.37 -6.11 21.25
N ALA A 147 -0.54 -7.17 21.17
CA ALA A 147 -0.95 -8.56 21.43
C ALA A 147 -2.18 -9.03 20.62
N VAL A 148 -2.21 -8.68 19.33
CA VAL A 148 -3.34 -8.99 18.44
C VAL A 148 -3.14 -10.27 17.62
N ALA A 149 -1.91 -10.78 17.55
CA ALA A 149 -1.58 -12.06 16.91
C ALA A 149 -0.20 -12.58 17.37
N GLU A 150 0.14 -13.82 17.00
CA GLU A 150 1.48 -14.40 17.22
C GLU A 150 2.30 -14.53 15.93
N SER A 151 1.66 -14.72 14.77
CA SER A 151 2.32 -14.87 13.46
C SER A 151 1.39 -14.51 12.30
N ALA A 152 0.73 -13.35 12.38
CA ALA A 152 -0.16 -12.90 11.32
C ALA A 152 0.62 -12.28 10.15
N THR A 153 0.13 -12.49 8.94
CA THR A 153 0.65 -11.88 7.70
C THR A 153 -0.43 -11.23 6.83
N MET A 154 -1.69 -11.29 7.27
CA MET A 154 -2.88 -10.85 6.54
C MET A 154 -3.85 -10.13 7.47
N LEU A 155 -4.59 -9.17 6.93
CA LEU A 155 -5.69 -8.50 7.61
C LEU A 155 -6.88 -8.47 6.65
N GLU A 156 -8.07 -8.76 7.18
CA GLU A 156 -9.34 -8.65 6.45
C GLU A 156 -10.36 -7.86 7.28
N LEU A 157 -11.23 -7.14 6.58
CA LEU A 157 -12.39 -6.46 7.17
C LEU A 157 -13.64 -7.24 6.72
N HIS A 158 -14.57 -7.45 7.64
CA HIS A 158 -15.88 -8.06 7.38
C HIS A 158 -16.95 -6.98 7.23
#